data_AF-A0A8T4KQQ0-F1
#
_entry.id   AF-A0A8T4KQQ0-F1
#
_cell.length_a   1.000
_cell.length_b   1.000
_cell.length_c   1.000
_cell.angle_alpha   90.00
_cell.angle_beta   90.00
_cell.angle_gamma   90.00
#
_symmetry.space_group_name_H-M   'P 1'
#
loop_
_entity.id
_entity.type
_entity.pdbx_description
1 polymer ?
#
loop_
_entity_poly.entity_id
_entity_poly.type
_entity_poly.pdbx_seq_one_letter_code
_entity_poly.pdbx_strand_id
1 'polypeptide(L)'
;MVMGIIRLKGTIRSNKKIENTLRYMNLKSKNTLVILESPNKTLLNKVQAFATWGKINDDVVKELKNKYGEGNVFALNPPKRGFRSLKMMYSKGDLGQREDVTELVKRMMR
;
A
#
# COMPACT_ATOMS: atom_id res chain seq x y z
N MET A 1 -3.43 -15.65 -4.84
CA MET A 1 -3.31 -14.46 -5.73
C MET A 1 -2.68 -13.38 -4.89
N VAL A 2 -1.45 -12.97 -5.22
CA VAL A 2 -0.67 -12.05 -4.38
C VAL A 2 -1.09 -10.61 -4.64
N MET A 3 -1.28 -9.83 -3.57
CA MET A 3 -1.61 -8.41 -3.65
C MET A 3 -0.64 -7.60 -2.80
N GLY A 4 -0.37 -6.35 -3.22
CA GLY A 4 0.35 -5.38 -2.41
C GLY A 4 -0.63 -4.35 -1.84
N ILE A 5 -0.50 -3.99 -0.56
CA ILE A 5 -1.16 -2.83 0.04
C ILE A 5 -0.12 -1.81 0.49
N ILE A 6 -0.33 -0.54 0.17
CA ILE A 6 0.56 0.57 0.53
C ILE A 6 -0.22 1.62 1.32
N ARG A 7 0.28 2.01 2.49
CA ARG A 7 -0.29 3.14 3.24
C ARG A 7 0.21 4.46 2.69
N LEU A 8 -0.69 5.30 2.18
CA LEU A 8 -0.33 6.58 1.58
C LEU A 8 -0.54 7.78 2.52
N LYS A 9 -1.52 7.67 3.44
CA LYS A 9 -1.96 8.79 4.29
C LYS A 9 -1.64 8.56 5.77
N GLY A 10 -1.40 9.67 6.48
CA GLY A 10 -1.31 9.69 7.95
C GLY A 10 -2.66 9.44 8.61
N THR A 11 -2.64 9.09 9.90
CA THR A 11 -3.84 8.77 10.71
C THR A 11 -4.27 9.89 11.64
N ILE A 12 -3.72 11.10 11.48
CA ILE A 12 -4.12 12.27 12.29
C ILE A 12 -5.61 12.52 12.10
N ARG A 13 -6.36 12.59 13.22
CA ARG A 13 -7.83 12.70 13.28
C ARG A 13 -8.60 11.53 12.66
N SER A 14 -7.96 10.37 12.47
CA SER A 14 -8.67 9.15 12.05
C SER A 14 -9.33 8.43 13.23
N ASN A 15 -10.34 7.62 12.95
CA ASN A 15 -10.98 6.80 13.97
C ASN A 15 -10.01 5.72 14.49
N LYS A 16 -9.94 5.54 15.81
CA LYS A 16 -9.09 4.52 16.47
C LYS A 16 -9.29 3.11 15.90
N LYS A 17 -10.52 2.75 15.48
CA LYS A 17 -10.80 1.47 14.81
C LYS A 17 -10.03 1.31 13.49
N ILE A 18 -9.91 2.39 12.70
CA ILE A 18 -9.17 2.39 11.43
C ILE A 18 -7.68 2.32 11.71
N GLU A 19 -7.19 3.12 12.65
CA GLU A 19 -5.77 3.09 13.05
C GLU A 19 -5.34 1.71 13.54
N ASN A 20 -6.14 1.09 14.42
CA ASN A 20 -5.89 -0.26 14.90
C ASN A 20 -5.91 -1.29 13.76
N THR A 21 -6.80 -1.12 12.78
CA THR A 21 -6.87 -1.99 11.60
C THR A 21 -5.61 -1.86 10.74
N LEU A 22 -5.13 -0.64 10.49
CA LEU A 22 -3.87 -0.41 9.77
C LEU A 22 -2.68 -1.04 10.51
N ARG A 23 -2.61 -0.87 11.84
CA ARG A 23 -1.55 -1.48 12.67
C ARG A 23 -1.61 -3.01 12.63
N TYR A 24 -2.80 -3.60 12.69
CA TYR A 24 -3.02 -5.05 12.58
C TYR A 24 -2.52 -5.59 11.24
N MET A 25 -2.68 -4.84 10.16
CA MET A 25 -2.14 -5.17 8.84
C MET A 25 -0.65 -4.83 8.65
N ASN A 26 0.09 -4.51 9.73
CA ASN A 26 1.49 -4.05 9.69
C ASN A 26 1.75 -2.73 8.91
N LEU A 27 0.71 -1.95 8.61
CA LEU A 27 0.82 -0.64 7.96
C LEU A 27 1.08 0.48 8.98
N LYS A 28 2.20 0.38 9.68
CA LYS A 28 2.54 1.25 10.82
C LYS A 28 2.82 2.70 10.41
N SER A 29 3.50 2.92 9.29
CA SER A 29 3.90 4.25 8.80
C SER A 29 3.44 4.51 7.36
N LYS A 30 3.60 5.76 6.91
CA LYS A 30 3.39 6.12 5.50
C LYS A 30 4.43 5.41 4.63
N ASN A 31 4.05 5.10 3.40
CA ASN A 31 4.87 4.43 2.40
C ASN A 31 5.33 3.02 2.79
N THR A 32 4.68 2.39 3.78
CA THR A 32 4.86 0.97 4.05
C THR A 32 4.04 0.17 3.04
N LEU A 33 4.70 -0.72 2.31
CA LEU A 33 4.10 -1.78 1.50
C LEU A 33 4.01 -3.06 2.34
N VAL A 34 2.89 -3.76 2.25
CA VAL A 34 2.73 -5.12 2.78
C VAL A 34 2.24 -6.02 1.66
N ILE A 35 2.92 -7.15 1.47
CA ILE A 35 2.51 -8.21 0.55
C ILE A 35 1.51 -9.12 1.27
N LEU A 36 0.36 -9.33 0.64
CA LEU A 36 -0.76 -10.12 1.14
C LEU A 36 -0.98 -11.33 0.22
N GLU A 37 -0.88 -12.52 0.80
CA GLU A 37 -1.15 -13.78 0.08
C GLU A 37 -2.66 -14.06 -0.02
N SER A 38 -3.40 -13.72 1.03
CA SER A 38 -4.85 -13.94 1.17
C SER A 38 -5.56 -12.62 1.53
N PRO A 39 -5.89 -11.78 0.53
CA PRO A 39 -6.48 -10.46 0.76
C PRO A 39 -7.94 -10.55 1.21
N ASN A 40 -8.24 -10.08 2.42
CA ASN A 40 -9.63 -9.92 2.89
C ASN A 40 -10.22 -8.58 2.40
N LYS A 41 -11.11 -8.65 1.40
CA LYS A 41 -11.73 -7.46 0.78
C LYS A 41 -12.45 -6.56 1.78
N THR A 42 -13.15 -7.12 2.76
CA THR A 42 -13.86 -6.35 3.79
C THR A 42 -12.90 -5.51 4.62
N LEU A 43 -11.74 -6.08 4.98
CA LEU A 43 -10.71 -5.38 5.72
C LEU A 43 -10.06 -4.28 4.87
N LEU A 44 -9.76 -4.57 3.61
CA LEU A 44 -9.20 -3.61 2.66
C LEU A 44 -10.13 -2.42 2.46
N ASN A 45 -11.42 -2.67 2.19
CA ASN A 45 -12.43 -1.63 2.02
C ASN A 45 -12.55 -0.71 3.25
N LYS A 46 -12.31 -1.23 4.47
CA LYS A 46 -12.31 -0.43 5.70
C LYS A 46 -11.16 0.58 5.77
N VAL A 47 -10.00 0.27 5.18
CA VAL A 47 -8.80 1.12 5.19
C VAL A 47 -8.59 1.92 3.90
N GLN A 48 -9.54 1.84 2.96
CA GLN A 48 -9.48 2.45 1.62
C GLN A 48 -9.19 3.94 1.57
N ALA A 49 -9.65 4.69 2.57
CA ALA A 49 -9.42 6.13 2.64
C ALA A 49 -7.97 6.51 3.01
N PHE A 50 -7.12 5.54 3.36
CA PHE A 50 -5.74 5.78 3.82
C PHE A 50 -4.68 5.01 3.02
N ALA A 51 -5.08 3.94 2.35
CA ALA A 51 -4.19 3.01 1.68
C ALA A 51 -4.68 2.73 0.25
N THR A 52 -3.78 2.21 -0.57
CA THR A 52 -4.09 1.68 -1.89
C THR A 52 -3.64 0.24 -1.98
N TRP A 53 -4.33 -0.58 -2.76
CA TRP A 53 -3.94 -1.98 -2.98
C TRP A 53 -4.31 -2.44 -4.38
N GLY A 54 -3.61 -3.46 -4.85
CA GLY A 54 -3.83 -4.06 -6.17
C GLY A 54 -2.98 -5.31 -6.33
N LYS A 55 -3.07 -5.93 -7.50
CA LYS A 55 -2.14 -7.02 -7.86
C LYS A 55 -0.73 -6.48 -7.96
N ILE A 56 0.25 -7.33 -7.68
CA ILE A 56 1.67 -7.02 -7.82
C ILE A 56 2.33 -8.11 -8.65
N ASN A 57 3.21 -7.71 -9.58
CA ASN A 57 3.96 -8.66 -10.39
C ASN A 57 5.04 -9.38 -9.56
N ASP A 58 5.13 -10.70 -9.70
CA ASP A 58 6.09 -11.55 -9.00
C ASP A 58 7.56 -11.14 -9.26
N ASP A 59 7.88 -10.64 -10.44
CA ASP A 59 9.24 -10.16 -10.76
C ASP A 59 9.62 -8.94 -9.92
N VAL A 60 8.66 -8.04 -9.68
CA VAL A 60 8.86 -6.87 -8.83
C VAL A 60 8.91 -7.26 -7.35
N VAL A 61 8.18 -8.30 -6.94
CA VAL A 61 8.30 -8.87 -5.60
C VAL A 61 9.71 -9.42 -5.36
N LYS A 62 10.29 -10.13 -6.34
CA LYS A 62 11.68 -10.60 -6.25
C LYS A 62 12.66 -9.43 -6.15
N GLU A 63 12.49 -8.40 -6.99
CA GLU A 63 13.33 -7.20 -6.96
C GLU A 63 13.23 -6.46 -5.61
N LEU A 64 12.02 -6.35 -5.05
CA LEU A 64 11.77 -5.79 -3.72
C LEU A 64 12.54 -6.53 -2.63
N LYS A 65 12.42 -7.85 -2.60
CA LYS A 65 13.11 -8.70 -1.62
C LYS A 65 14.63 -8.57 -1.72
N ASN A 66 15.16 -8.55 -2.94
CA ASN A 66 16.59 -8.38 -3.16
C ASN A 66 17.10 -7.02 -2.65
N LYS A 67 16.31 -5.95 -2.79
CA LYS A 67 16.71 -4.59 -2.40
C LYS A 67 16.49 -4.27 -0.92
N TYR A 68 15.39 -4.75 -0.34
CA TYR A 68 14.95 -4.36 1.01
C TYR A 68 15.05 -5.50 2.05
N GLY A 69 15.43 -6.71 1.63
CA GLY A 69 15.56 -7.90 2.47
C GLY A 69 14.41 -8.89 2.33
N GLU A 70 14.61 -10.10 2.85
CA GLU A 70 13.57 -11.13 2.88
C GLU A 70 12.46 -10.77 3.88
N GLY A 71 11.20 -10.83 3.42
CA GLY A 71 10.03 -10.49 4.23
C GLY A 71 8.79 -10.18 3.40
N ASN A 72 7.74 -9.71 4.07
CA ASN A 72 6.47 -9.27 3.45
C ASN A 72 6.12 -7.81 3.77
N VAL A 73 6.91 -7.12 4.59
CA VAL A 73 6.71 -5.71 4.95
C VAL A 73 7.92 -4.91 4.48
N PHE A 74 7.68 -3.87 3.68
CA PHE A 74 8.73 -3.06 3.07
C PHE A 74 8.48 -1.58 3.34
N ALA A 75 9.48 -0.90 3.90
CA ALA A 75 9.46 0.55 4.06
C ALA A 75 10.00 1.19 2.77
N LEU A 76 9.10 1.75 1.95
CA LEU A 76 9.47 2.32 0.66
C LEU A 76 9.67 3.83 0.74
N ASN A 77 10.37 4.36 -0.26
CA ASN A 77 10.50 5.80 -0.43
C ASN A 77 9.17 6.41 -0.96
N PRO A 78 8.93 7.73 -0.77
CA PRO A 78 7.88 8.42 -1.49
C PRO A 78 8.04 8.22 -3.01
N PRO A 79 6.94 8.15 -3.79
CA PRO A 79 7.03 7.88 -5.22
C PRO A 79 7.75 9.02 -5.95
N LYS A 80 8.62 8.67 -6.89
CA LYS A 80 9.15 9.63 -7.87
C LYS A 80 7.98 10.35 -8.55
N ARG A 81 8.05 11.68 -8.67
CA ARG A 81 6.97 12.58 -9.17
C ARG A 81 5.74 12.75 -8.26
N GLY A 82 5.78 12.23 -7.02
CA GLY A 82 4.72 12.44 -6.04
C GLY A 82 3.42 11.68 -6.33
N PHE A 83 2.41 11.91 -5.50
CA PHE A 83 1.07 11.35 -5.67
C PHE A 83 0.21 12.28 -6.54
N ARG A 84 -0.77 11.73 -7.26
CA ARG A 84 -1.78 12.50 -8.00
C ARG A 84 -2.74 13.20 -7.06
N SER A 85 -3.37 12.47 -6.13
CA SER A 85 -4.22 13.03 -5.07
C SER A 85 -4.47 12.02 -3.94
N LEU A 86 -4.11 12.42 -2.71
CA LEU A 86 -4.43 11.68 -1.47
C LEU A 86 -5.79 12.07 -0.86
N LYS A 87 -6.65 12.74 -1.64
CA LYS A 87 -8.01 13.13 -1.25
C LYS A 87 -9.09 12.34 -1.98
N MET A 88 -8.75 11.64 -3.08
CA MET A 88 -9.70 10.97 -3.97
C MET A 88 -9.33 9.50 -4.21
N MET A 89 -10.33 8.69 -4.55
CA MET A 89 -10.16 7.27 -4.93
C MET A 89 -9.51 7.10 -6.31
N TYR A 90 -9.04 5.88 -6.62
CA TYR A 90 -8.18 5.54 -7.75
C TYR A 90 -8.66 5.97 -9.16
N SER A 91 -9.93 6.28 -9.37
CA SER A 91 -10.38 6.87 -10.65
C SER A 91 -9.85 8.29 -10.90
N LYS A 92 -9.69 9.09 -9.84
CA LYS A 92 -9.28 10.51 -9.90
C LYS A 92 -8.12 10.85 -8.96
N GLY A 93 -7.71 9.93 -8.10
CA GLY A 93 -6.62 10.08 -7.12
C GLY A 93 -5.86 8.79 -6.92
N ASP A 94 -5.38 8.56 -5.71
CA ASP A 94 -4.46 7.45 -5.43
C ASP A 94 -4.96 6.41 -4.41
N LEU A 95 -6.07 6.67 -3.75
CA LEU A 95 -6.58 5.84 -2.65
C LEU A 95 -7.47 4.69 -3.12
N GLY A 96 -7.56 3.64 -2.31
CA GLY A 96 -8.44 2.49 -2.54
C GLY A 96 -7.90 1.47 -3.53
N GLN A 97 -8.80 0.67 -4.10
CA GLN A 97 -8.48 -0.45 -4.97
C GLN A 97 -7.96 0.02 -6.34
N ARG A 98 -6.88 -0.61 -6.78
CA ARG A 98 -6.34 -0.59 -8.14
C ARG A 98 -6.38 -1.98 -8.73
N GLU A 99 -6.31 -2.04 -10.05
CA GLU A 99 -6.06 -3.31 -10.74
C GLU A 99 -4.62 -3.77 -10.46
N ASP A 100 -3.67 -2.86 -10.58
CA ASP A 100 -2.23 -3.10 -10.41
C ASP A 100 -1.57 -1.96 -9.60
N VAL A 101 -0.67 -2.30 -8.69
CA VAL A 101 0.16 -1.35 -7.91
C VAL A 101 1.63 -1.36 -8.31
N THR A 102 2.04 -2.22 -9.24
CA THR A 102 3.42 -2.46 -9.65
C THR A 102 4.12 -1.18 -10.10
N GLU A 103 3.47 -0.35 -10.91
CA GLU A 103 4.06 0.92 -11.37
C GLU A 103 4.32 1.88 -10.19
N LEU A 104 3.37 1.99 -9.25
CA LEU A 104 3.51 2.83 -8.07
C LEU A 104 4.67 2.32 -7.19
N VAL A 105 4.75 1.01 -6.98
CA VAL A 105 5.83 0.37 -6.23
C VAL A 105 7.19 0.68 -6.88
N LYS A 106 7.34 0.48 -8.20
CA LYS A 106 8.59 0.81 -8.92
C LYS A 106 9.01 2.26 -8.74
N ARG A 107 8.05 3.20 -8.76
CA ARG A 107 8.32 4.63 -8.50
C ARG A 107 8.78 4.89 -7.06
N MET A 108 8.41 4.04 -6.11
CA MET A 108 8.78 4.10 -4.70
C MET A 108 10.07 3.32 -4.37
N MET A 109 10.49 2.37 -5.21
CA MET A 109 11.70 1.55 -5.06
C MET A 109 13.01 2.26 -5.41
N ARG A 110 13.05 3.59 -5.36
CA ARG A 110 14.28 4.35 -5.67
C ARG A 110 15.37 4.08 -4.64
#